data_AF-A0A4Y1RGI2-F1
#
_entry.id   AF-A0A4Y1RGI2-F1
#
_cell.length_a   1.000
_cell.length_b   1.000
_cell.length_c   1.000
_cell.angle_alpha   90.00
_cell.angle_beta   90.00
_cell.angle_gamma   90.00
#
_symmetry.space_group_name_H-M   'P 1'
#
loop_
_entity.id
_entity.type
_entity.pdbx_description
1 polymer ?
#
loop_
_entity_poly.entity_id
_entity_poly.type
_entity_poly.pdbx_seq_one_letter_code
_entity_poly.pdbx_strand_id
1 'polypeptide(L)'
;PNKVLGLSKIKTQPPFKLPFPSTNSTLSPNFSKSKSSSSSSLLPHKNTTRTQKQKQKNPRIPTKNLKNTSLKMLKAVGLFGRKKTTRQFKDFYAEWFNTLKNTLLPSLRSSMSESDSSLTRLSTQMEALHLHFQSYYDALDLAAQNDVAQLLCPTWRNPLEKPFLFLGDFHPYLFTNLLRSFLTQNDTDSDNENDGDSMVVQCDRGDRDRFDRPWHIATAWRRPSYNLMERVEQVERGLRLMVPALAARARDAQVGFLERVARNWAFGTHKAAVEEAMAEQNEEMVGVFVDANRLRKSVLVEIMGATSVFQGALFLEGLAQFLVGFRDPELLAQFELCKTPLSKQSRVLNPIHVYWD
;
A
#
# COMPACT_ATOMS: atom_id res chain seq x y z
N PRO A 1 -52.87 -4.28 -46.88
CA PRO A 1 -53.12 -5.73 -46.70
C PRO A 1 -52.21 -6.32 -45.60
N ASN A 2 -52.78 -6.34 -44.40
CA ASN A 2 -52.41 -6.92 -43.10
C ASN A 2 -51.31 -8.00 -42.96
N LYS A 3 -50.50 -7.82 -41.90
CA LYS A 3 -50.21 -8.70 -40.72
C LYS A 3 -48.82 -8.31 -40.19
N VAL A 4 -48.55 -7.71 -39.02
CA VAL A 4 -48.95 -7.87 -37.60
C VAL A 4 -48.75 -9.28 -37.03
N LEU A 5 -47.68 -9.44 -36.24
CA LEU A 5 -47.41 -10.37 -35.12
C LEU A 5 -45.95 -10.11 -34.69
N GLY A 6 -45.54 -9.97 -33.43
CA GLY A 6 -46.18 -10.03 -32.12
C GLY A 6 -45.06 -9.86 -31.08
N LEU A 7 -45.20 -8.87 -30.19
CA LEU A 7 -44.29 -8.60 -29.07
C LEU A 7 -44.62 -9.55 -27.91
N SER A 8 -43.67 -10.40 -27.51
CA SER A 8 -43.76 -11.20 -26.28
C SER A 8 -43.04 -10.51 -25.12
N LYS A 9 -43.84 -10.14 -24.11
CA LYS A 9 -43.44 -9.63 -22.79
C LYS A 9 -42.56 -10.66 -22.05
N ILE A 10 -41.36 -10.26 -21.65
CA ILE A 10 -40.57 -10.99 -20.64
C ILE A 10 -41.06 -10.54 -19.26
N LYS A 11 -41.53 -11.53 -18.50
CA LYS A 11 -42.10 -11.42 -17.16
C LYS A 11 -40.95 -11.44 -16.15
N THR A 12 -40.78 -10.35 -15.42
CA THR A 12 -39.86 -10.21 -14.29
C THR A 12 -40.27 -11.16 -13.15
N GLN A 13 -39.36 -12.06 -12.76
CA GLN A 13 -39.46 -12.80 -11.50
C GLN A 13 -38.73 -12.03 -10.39
N PRO A 14 -39.27 -11.96 -9.17
CA PRO A 14 -38.57 -11.40 -8.01
C PRO A 14 -37.52 -12.38 -7.47
N PRO A 15 -36.43 -11.88 -6.86
CA PRO A 15 -35.34 -12.73 -6.38
C PRO A 15 -35.72 -13.54 -5.13
N PHE A 16 -35.29 -14.80 -5.15
CA PHE A 16 -35.32 -15.75 -4.05
C PHE A 16 -34.65 -15.17 -2.79
N LYS A 17 -35.39 -15.17 -1.68
CA LYS A 17 -34.84 -15.01 -0.32
C LYS A 17 -34.25 -16.35 0.13
N LEU A 18 -32.95 -16.40 0.38
CA LEU A 18 -32.33 -17.47 1.17
C LEU A 18 -32.19 -17.02 2.63
N PRO A 19 -32.41 -17.93 3.60
CA PRO A 19 -32.51 -17.59 5.02
C PRO A 19 -31.13 -17.49 5.69
N PHE A 20 -30.95 -16.47 6.51
CA PHE A 20 -29.90 -16.38 7.52
C PHE A 20 -30.18 -17.39 8.64
N PRO A 21 -29.21 -18.22 9.07
CA PRO A 21 -29.25 -18.83 10.37
C PRO A 21 -28.73 -17.84 11.42
N SER A 22 -29.63 -17.45 12.31
CA SER A 22 -29.29 -16.85 13.59
C SER A 22 -28.89 -17.95 14.56
N THR A 23 -27.74 -17.82 15.21
CA THR A 23 -27.47 -18.49 16.49
C THR A 23 -26.69 -17.54 17.39
N ASN A 24 -27.40 -17.01 18.37
CA ASN A 24 -26.86 -16.57 19.64
C ASN A 24 -26.16 -17.76 20.31
N SER A 25 -24.93 -17.56 20.79
CA SER A 25 -24.44 -18.28 21.97
C SER A 25 -23.39 -17.44 22.69
N THR A 26 -23.89 -16.67 23.65
CA THR A 26 -23.18 -16.18 24.83
C THR A 26 -22.50 -17.36 25.52
N LEU A 27 -21.20 -17.25 25.83
CA LEU A 27 -20.53 -17.94 26.95
C LEU A 27 -19.06 -17.45 27.02
N SER A 28 -18.81 -16.46 27.89
CA SER A 28 -17.56 -16.44 28.68
C SER A 28 -17.76 -17.41 29.85
N PRO A 29 -16.70 -18.03 30.43
CA PRO A 29 -15.99 -17.29 31.47
C PRO A 29 -14.50 -17.69 31.73
N ASN A 30 -13.87 -16.84 32.55
CA ASN A 30 -12.85 -17.14 33.57
C ASN A 30 -11.37 -17.37 33.18
N PHE A 31 -10.62 -16.28 33.38
CA PHE A 31 -9.46 -16.18 34.29
C PHE A 31 -9.01 -17.47 34.99
N SER A 32 -7.74 -17.84 34.76
CA SER A 32 -6.94 -18.65 35.68
C SER A 32 -5.51 -18.12 35.72
N LYS A 33 -5.16 -17.50 36.85
CA LYS A 33 -3.79 -17.13 37.22
C LYS A 33 -3.04 -18.40 37.64
N SER A 34 -1.89 -18.66 37.04
CA SER A 34 -0.87 -19.54 37.64
C SER A 34 0.37 -18.73 37.97
N LYS A 35 0.57 -18.51 39.28
CA LYS A 35 1.84 -18.11 39.89
C LYS A 35 2.75 -19.34 39.95
N SER A 36 4.01 -19.21 39.57
CA SER A 36 5.08 -20.08 40.03
C SER A 36 6.14 -19.23 40.71
N SER A 37 6.23 -19.40 42.02
CA SER A 37 7.24 -18.89 42.92
C SER A 37 8.45 -19.81 42.97
N SER A 38 9.64 -19.24 43.03
CA SER A 38 10.81 -19.69 43.81
C SER A 38 11.89 -18.61 43.69
N SER A 39 12.76 -18.26 44.62
CA SER A 39 12.85 -18.33 46.08
C SER A 39 14.21 -17.73 46.42
N SER A 40 14.28 -16.85 47.43
CA SER A 40 15.42 -16.63 48.37
C SER A 40 16.79 -16.19 47.77
N SER A 41 17.57 -15.24 48.33
CA SER A 41 17.88 -15.03 49.75
C SER A 41 18.70 -13.74 50.01
N LEU A 42 18.44 -13.15 51.18
CA LEU A 42 19.40 -12.59 52.17
C LEU A 42 20.16 -11.26 51.91
N LEU A 43 19.65 -10.22 52.58
CA LEU A 43 20.35 -9.13 53.28
C LEU A 43 21.26 -9.67 54.42
N PRO A 44 22.25 -8.94 55.01
CA PRO A 44 22.11 -7.62 55.67
C PRO A 44 23.36 -6.70 55.49
N HIS A 45 23.61 -5.53 56.09
CA HIS A 45 23.13 -4.82 57.27
C HIS A 45 23.51 -3.31 57.11
N LYS A 46 22.76 -2.42 57.76
CA LYS A 46 22.99 -0.97 57.90
C LYS A 46 24.29 -0.64 58.67
N ASN A 47 24.88 0.54 58.41
CA ASN A 47 25.36 1.41 59.49
C ASN A 47 25.45 2.89 59.07
N THR A 48 25.05 3.74 60.01
CA THR A 48 25.00 5.19 59.97
C THR A 48 26.06 5.73 60.92
N THR A 49 26.89 6.70 60.50
CA THR A 49 27.54 7.63 61.44
C THR A 49 27.77 9.01 60.83
N ARG A 50 27.58 10.01 61.68
CA ARG A 50 27.49 11.46 61.50
C ARG A 50 28.62 12.11 62.30
N THR A 51 29.36 13.07 61.74
CA THR A 51 30.11 14.18 62.41
C THR A 51 31.05 14.86 61.39
N GLN A 52 31.50 16.11 61.45
CA GLN A 52 31.05 17.38 62.03
C GLN A 52 31.92 18.47 61.34
N LYS A 53 31.38 19.69 61.27
CA LYS A 53 31.98 20.99 60.92
C LYS A 53 33.50 21.16 61.15
N GLN A 54 34.17 21.88 60.23
CA GLN A 54 35.05 22.99 60.62
C GLN A 54 35.17 24.09 59.54
N LYS A 55 35.43 25.30 60.03
CA LYS A 55 35.17 26.63 59.47
C LYS A 55 36.48 27.41 59.52
N GLN A 56 36.90 28.06 58.44
CA GLN A 56 37.85 29.22 58.39
C GLN A 56 38.26 29.43 56.92
N LYS A 57 38.60 30.61 56.39
CA LYS A 57 38.41 32.04 56.68
C LYS A 57 38.85 32.73 55.37
N ASN A 58 38.14 33.77 54.94
CA ASN A 58 38.46 34.58 53.75
C ASN A 58 39.70 35.49 53.99
N PRO A 59 40.38 35.99 52.94
CA PRO A 59 40.14 37.39 52.56
C PRO A 59 40.17 37.76 51.05
N ARG A 60 39.32 38.77 50.76
CA ARG A 60 39.15 39.79 49.68
C ARG A 60 40.20 39.93 48.54
N ILE A 61 39.80 39.85 47.24
CA ILE A 61 39.39 40.89 46.21
C ILE A 61 40.61 41.57 45.53
N PRO A 62 40.69 41.72 44.16
CA PRO A 62 39.70 42.43 43.33
C PRO A 62 39.29 41.91 41.94
N THR A 63 37.99 42.10 41.69
CA THR A 63 37.23 42.42 40.47
C THR A 63 37.95 42.49 39.11
N LYS A 64 37.49 41.70 38.13
CA LYS A 64 37.17 42.17 36.76
C LYS A 64 35.96 41.43 36.18
N ASN A 65 35.05 42.21 35.61
CA ASN A 65 33.87 41.83 34.84
C ASN A 65 34.11 40.66 33.87
N LEU A 66 33.28 39.61 33.94
CA LEU A 66 32.98 38.79 32.77
C LEU A 66 31.46 38.57 32.71
N LYS A 67 30.85 39.23 31.72
CA LYS A 67 29.43 39.19 31.44
C LYS A 67 29.03 37.78 30.99
N ASN A 68 27.85 37.37 31.45
CA ASN A 68 27.08 36.20 31.03
C ASN A 68 27.16 35.94 29.51
N THR A 69 27.83 34.86 29.10
CA THR A 69 27.61 34.19 27.81
C THR A 69 26.68 33.00 28.04
N SER A 70 25.39 33.32 28.09
CA SER A 70 24.32 32.34 28.00
C SER A 70 24.19 31.87 26.55
N LEU A 71 24.34 30.56 26.37
CA LEU A 71 23.60 29.73 25.41
C LEU A 71 23.45 30.27 23.97
N LYS A 72 24.43 29.94 23.12
CA LYS A 72 24.19 29.69 21.68
C LYS A 72 24.95 28.43 21.26
N MET A 73 24.47 27.27 21.69
CA MET A 73 24.72 26.04 20.93
C MET A 73 23.81 26.10 19.70
N LEU A 74 24.33 26.68 18.62
CA LEU A 74 23.84 26.43 17.27
C LEU A 74 24.03 24.92 17.02
N LYS A 75 22.94 24.15 17.11
CA LYS A 75 22.86 22.81 16.54
C LYS A 75 23.06 22.96 15.03
N ALA A 76 24.29 22.76 14.58
CA ALA A 76 24.59 22.45 13.19
C ALA A 76 24.05 21.04 12.90
N VAL A 77 22.75 20.95 12.61
CA VAL A 77 22.21 19.79 11.89
C VAL A 77 22.62 19.99 10.44
N GLY A 78 23.51 19.13 9.96
CA GLY A 78 24.03 19.17 8.61
C GLY A 78 22.90 19.12 7.58
N LEU A 79 22.56 20.28 7.03
CA LEU A 79 21.93 20.41 5.73
C LEU A 79 22.98 20.00 4.69
N PHE A 80 23.15 18.69 4.53
CA PHE A 80 23.72 18.19 3.29
C PHE A 80 22.83 18.70 2.16
N GLY A 81 23.39 19.58 1.35
CA GLY A 81 22.74 20.12 0.17
C GLY A 81 22.31 18.98 -0.76
N ARG A 82 21.07 18.52 -0.59
CA ARG A 82 20.38 17.79 -1.63
C ARG A 82 20.26 18.77 -2.78
N LYS A 83 21.00 18.49 -3.86
CA LYS A 83 20.72 19.08 -5.16
C LYS A 83 19.22 18.90 -5.38
N LYS A 84 18.44 19.98 -5.34
CA LYS A 84 17.03 19.96 -5.70
C LYS A 84 16.98 19.36 -7.09
N THR A 85 16.47 18.14 -7.21
CA THR A 85 16.16 17.58 -8.51
C THR A 85 15.10 18.51 -9.09
N THR A 86 15.48 19.34 -10.07
CA THR A 86 14.59 20.31 -10.74
C THR A 86 13.42 19.62 -11.46
N ARG A 87 13.49 18.29 -11.60
CA ARG A 87 12.50 17.46 -12.24
C ARG A 87 11.29 17.24 -11.35
N GLN A 88 10.10 17.57 -11.86
CA GLN A 88 8.84 17.30 -11.17
C GLN A 88 8.57 15.78 -11.15
N PHE A 89 7.91 15.29 -10.10
CA PHE A 89 7.58 13.86 -9.99
C PHE A 89 6.72 13.37 -11.17
N LYS A 90 5.83 14.23 -11.68
CA LYS A 90 5.02 13.97 -12.87
C LYS A 90 5.87 13.54 -14.08
N ASP A 91 6.96 14.24 -14.33
CA ASP A 91 7.84 13.95 -15.47
C ASP A 91 8.59 12.64 -15.24
N PHE A 92 9.02 12.38 -14.00
CA PHE A 92 9.60 11.09 -13.61
C PHE A 92 8.61 9.95 -13.85
N TYR A 93 7.37 10.08 -13.37
CA TYR A 93 6.35 9.05 -13.54
C TYR A 93 6.04 8.79 -15.02
N ALA A 94 5.98 9.83 -15.85
CA ALA A 94 5.76 9.67 -17.28
C ALA A 94 6.88 8.85 -17.96
N GLU A 95 8.14 9.15 -17.66
CA GLU A 95 9.27 8.37 -18.18
C GLU A 95 9.27 6.94 -17.62
N TRP A 96 9.11 6.79 -16.31
CA TRP A 96 9.04 5.50 -15.65
C TRP A 96 7.96 4.60 -16.25
N PHE A 97 6.77 5.14 -16.48
CA PHE A 97 5.65 4.44 -17.08
C PHE A 97 5.93 4.07 -18.55
N ASN A 98 6.54 4.98 -19.32
CA ASN A 98 6.89 4.70 -20.71
C ASN A 98 7.94 3.59 -20.81
N THR A 99 8.94 3.57 -19.93
CA THR A 99 9.92 2.49 -19.84
C THR A 99 9.27 1.16 -19.47
N LEU A 100 8.33 1.17 -18.52
CA LEU A 100 7.55 -0.01 -18.15
C LEU A 100 6.78 -0.56 -19.36
N LYS A 101 6.00 0.28 -20.02
CA LYS A 101 5.10 -0.11 -21.11
C LYS A 101 5.84 -0.53 -22.38
N ASN A 102 6.83 0.23 -22.81
CA ASN A 102 7.41 0.11 -24.14
C ASN A 102 8.70 -0.71 -24.18
N THR A 103 9.33 -0.95 -23.02
CA THR A 103 10.63 -1.63 -22.97
C THR A 103 10.58 -2.87 -22.09
N LEU A 104 10.29 -2.72 -20.81
CA LEU A 104 10.44 -3.82 -19.84
C LEU A 104 9.35 -4.89 -19.99
N LEU A 105 8.08 -4.49 -20.11
CA LEU A 105 6.98 -5.45 -20.27
C LEU A 105 7.12 -6.26 -21.58
N PRO A 106 7.39 -5.65 -22.76
CA PRO A 106 7.67 -6.41 -23.98
C PRO A 106 8.88 -7.34 -23.85
N SER A 107 9.98 -6.89 -23.24
CA SER A 107 11.20 -7.69 -23.08
C SER A 107 10.96 -8.92 -22.20
N LEU A 108 10.20 -8.77 -21.12
CA LEU A 108 9.80 -9.88 -20.26
C LEU A 108 8.93 -10.89 -21.01
N ARG A 109 7.92 -10.41 -21.76
CA ARG A 109 7.05 -11.26 -22.59
C ARG A 109 7.84 -12.05 -23.62
N SER A 110 8.71 -11.40 -24.39
CA SER A 110 9.57 -12.09 -25.35
C SER A 110 10.44 -13.16 -24.66
N SER A 111 10.99 -12.86 -23.49
CA SER A 111 11.77 -13.85 -22.75
C SER A 111 10.93 -15.02 -22.21
N MET A 112 9.63 -14.87 -22.01
CA MET A 112 8.74 -15.95 -21.60
C MET A 112 8.19 -16.76 -22.78
N SER A 113 8.07 -16.17 -23.97
CA SER A 113 7.57 -16.84 -25.17
C SER A 113 8.63 -17.64 -25.92
N GLU A 114 9.91 -17.29 -25.78
CA GLU A 114 10.99 -18.01 -26.46
C GLU A 114 11.24 -19.39 -25.82
N SER A 115 10.99 -20.46 -26.60
CA SER A 115 11.16 -21.86 -26.20
C SER A 115 12.58 -22.21 -25.72
N ASP A 116 13.59 -21.54 -26.28
CA ASP A 116 15.01 -21.73 -25.95
C ASP A 116 15.56 -20.63 -25.02
N SER A 117 14.67 -19.85 -24.39
CA SER A 117 15.09 -18.80 -23.46
C SER A 117 15.89 -19.38 -22.31
N SER A 118 17.10 -18.88 -22.10
CA SER A 118 17.88 -19.27 -20.92
C SER A 118 17.16 -18.75 -19.66
N LEU A 119 17.07 -19.59 -18.63
CA LEU A 119 16.53 -19.21 -17.32
C LEU A 119 17.23 -17.96 -16.77
N THR A 120 18.53 -17.81 -17.07
CA THR A 120 19.31 -16.61 -16.76
C THR A 120 18.73 -15.36 -17.39
N ARG A 121 18.37 -15.39 -18.68
CA ARG A 121 17.79 -14.23 -19.36
C ARG A 121 16.43 -13.85 -18.77
N LEU A 122 15.57 -14.84 -18.52
CA LEU A 122 14.27 -14.59 -17.86
C LEU A 122 14.47 -13.98 -16.47
N SER A 123 15.39 -14.52 -15.69
CA SER A 123 15.75 -13.99 -14.37
C SER A 123 16.23 -12.55 -14.45
N THR A 124 17.09 -12.21 -15.42
CA THR A 124 17.55 -10.83 -15.64
C THR A 124 16.40 -9.89 -16.00
N GLN A 125 15.47 -10.31 -16.87
CA GLN A 125 14.32 -9.47 -17.23
C GLN A 125 13.35 -9.28 -16.06
N MET A 126 13.09 -10.34 -15.29
CA MET A 126 12.30 -10.29 -14.05
C MET A 126 12.93 -9.33 -13.04
N GLU A 127 14.24 -9.44 -12.81
CA GLU A 127 14.97 -8.58 -11.87
C GLU A 127 14.99 -7.12 -12.33
N ALA A 128 15.19 -6.87 -13.62
CA ALA A 128 15.12 -5.52 -14.20
C ALA A 128 13.74 -4.87 -13.95
N LEU A 129 12.66 -5.63 -14.14
CA LEU A 129 11.31 -5.14 -13.87
C LEU A 129 11.05 -4.93 -12.37
N HIS A 130 11.54 -5.83 -11.51
CA HIS A 130 11.45 -5.67 -10.05
C HIS A 130 12.19 -4.42 -9.57
N LEU A 131 13.44 -4.20 -10.02
CA LEU A 131 14.22 -3.00 -9.71
C LEU A 131 13.55 -1.73 -10.25
N HIS A 132 12.89 -1.80 -11.40
CA HIS A 132 12.11 -0.69 -11.95
C HIS A 132 10.96 -0.29 -11.01
N PHE A 133 10.23 -1.25 -10.44
CA PHE A 133 9.23 -0.99 -9.41
C PHE A 133 9.84 -0.44 -8.12
N GLN A 134 10.99 -0.95 -7.67
CA GLN A 134 11.67 -0.41 -6.48
C GLN A 134 12.07 1.06 -6.69
N SER A 135 12.61 1.40 -7.86
CA SER A 135 13.01 2.77 -8.20
C SER A 135 11.83 3.76 -8.19
N TYR A 136 10.63 3.29 -8.55
CA TYR A 136 9.41 4.07 -8.47
C TYR A 136 9.07 4.45 -7.03
N TYR A 137 9.13 3.47 -6.12
CA TYR A 137 8.85 3.71 -4.71
C TYR A 137 9.93 4.58 -4.06
N ASP A 138 11.21 4.42 -4.42
CA ASP A 138 12.27 5.32 -3.95
C ASP A 138 12.03 6.77 -4.41
N ALA A 139 11.59 6.96 -5.65
CA ALA A 139 11.24 8.28 -6.16
C ALA A 139 10.00 8.87 -5.47
N LEU A 140 9.01 8.04 -5.10
CA LEU A 140 7.86 8.48 -4.30
C LEU A 140 8.29 8.97 -2.92
N ASP A 141 9.19 8.25 -2.23
CA ASP A 141 9.72 8.68 -0.92
C ASP A 141 10.45 10.03 -1.02
N LEU A 142 11.22 10.24 -2.09
CA LEU A 142 11.91 11.50 -2.35
C LEU A 142 10.93 12.63 -2.67
N ALA A 143 9.89 12.36 -3.47
CA ALA A 143 8.87 13.35 -3.82
C ALA A 143 8.02 13.75 -2.61
N ALA A 144 7.67 12.79 -1.74
CA ALA A 144 6.91 13.05 -0.52
C ALA A 144 7.64 14.03 0.40
N GLN A 145 8.96 13.84 0.57
CA GLN A 145 9.80 14.73 1.38
C GLN A 145 9.88 16.16 0.84
N ASN A 146 9.64 16.36 -0.46
CA ASN A 146 9.63 17.70 -1.07
C ASN A 146 8.25 18.36 -0.97
N ASP A 147 7.21 17.64 -1.40
CA ASP A 147 5.82 18.07 -1.36
C ASP A 147 4.91 16.84 -1.48
N VAL A 148 4.36 16.38 -0.36
CA VAL A 148 3.46 15.21 -0.31
C VAL A 148 2.09 15.51 -0.92
N ALA A 149 1.66 16.77 -0.99
CA ALA A 149 0.36 17.13 -1.56
C ALA A 149 0.28 16.77 -3.04
N GLN A 150 1.40 16.88 -3.78
CA GLN A 150 1.47 16.47 -5.19
C GLN A 150 1.22 14.96 -5.40
N LEU A 151 1.44 14.14 -4.35
CA LEU A 151 1.26 12.68 -4.37
C LEU A 151 -0.10 12.26 -3.84
N LEU A 152 -0.62 12.95 -2.82
CA LEU A 152 -1.95 12.69 -2.27
C LEU A 152 -3.06 13.20 -3.21
N CYS A 153 -2.79 14.27 -3.96
CA CYS A 153 -3.70 14.88 -4.91
C CYS A 153 -3.07 14.94 -6.32
N PRO A 154 -2.74 13.80 -6.95
CA PRO A 154 -1.98 13.79 -8.19
C PRO A 154 -2.82 14.29 -9.37
N THR A 155 -2.33 15.35 -10.02
CA THR A 155 -2.93 15.90 -11.26
C THR A 155 -2.55 15.10 -12.51
N TRP A 156 -1.59 14.19 -12.38
CA TRP A 156 -1.00 13.39 -13.46
C TRP A 156 -1.52 11.95 -13.51
N ARG A 157 -2.36 11.55 -12.55
CA ARG A 157 -3.11 10.29 -12.56
C ARG A 157 -4.44 10.50 -13.26
N ASN A 158 -4.83 9.56 -14.10
CA ASN A 158 -6.13 9.63 -14.76
C ASN A 158 -7.27 9.28 -13.79
N PRO A 159 -8.53 9.64 -14.10
CA PRO A 159 -9.68 9.39 -13.21
C PRO A 159 -9.92 7.92 -12.88
N LEU A 160 -9.55 6.99 -13.76
CA LEU A 160 -9.69 5.55 -13.54
C LEU A 160 -8.64 5.00 -12.56
N GLU A 161 -7.45 5.60 -12.49
CA GLU A 161 -6.40 5.23 -11.52
C GLU A 161 -6.79 5.65 -10.09
N LYS A 162 -7.45 6.80 -9.94
CA LYS A 162 -7.69 7.45 -8.64
C LYS A 162 -8.42 6.59 -7.60
N PRO A 163 -9.47 5.82 -7.93
CA PRO A 163 -10.16 4.94 -6.98
C PRO A 163 -9.26 3.86 -6.36
N PHE A 164 -8.16 3.50 -7.00
CA PHE A 164 -7.23 2.47 -6.51
C PHE A 164 -6.11 3.04 -5.62
N LEU A 165 -6.06 4.36 -5.47
CA LEU A 165 -5.03 5.03 -4.66
C LEU A 165 -5.42 5.01 -3.18
N PHE A 166 -4.58 4.37 -2.38
CA PHE A 166 -4.58 4.40 -0.92
C PHE A 166 -3.38 5.22 -0.48
N LEU A 167 -3.57 6.38 0.19
CA LEU A 167 -2.46 7.24 0.61
C LEU A 167 -1.49 7.55 -0.56
N GLY A 168 -2.06 7.99 -1.68
CA GLY A 168 -1.34 8.51 -2.86
C GLY A 168 -0.81 7.49 -3.87
N ASP A 169 -0.88 6.19 -3.60
CA ASP A 169 -0.53 5.14 -4.56
C ASP A 169 -1.27 3.82 -4.27
N PHE A 170 -1.05 2.74 -5.04
CA PHE A 170 -1.85 1.52 -4.96
C PHE A 170 -2.07 0.97 -3.55
N HIS A 171 -3.28 0.48 -3.32
CA HIS A 171 -3.59 -0.25 -2.10
C HIS A 171 -2.71 -1.52 -1.99
N PRO A 172 -2.03 -1.78 -0.85
CA PRO A 172 -1.14 -2.95 -0.72
C PRO A 172 -1.80 -4.32 -0.99
N TYR A 173 -3.09 -4.48 -0.66
CA TYR A 173 -3.86 -5.68 -1.03
C TYR A 173 -3.95 -5.94 -2.53
N LEU A 174 -3.71 -4.94 -3.39
CA LEU A 174 -3.69 -5.17 -4.84
C LEU A 174 -2.65 -6.25 -5.20
N PHE A 175 -1.48 -6.23 -4.57
CA PHE A 175 -0.44 -7.23 -4.83
C PHE A 175 -0.88 -8.64 -4.41
N THR A 176 -1.48 -8.79 -3.23
CA THR A 176 -1.94 -10.09 -2.75
C THR A 176 -3.17 -10.56 -3.51
N ASN A 177 -4.10 -9.67 -3.86
CA ASN A 177 -5.29 -10.01 -4.65
C ASN A 177 -4.92 -10.45 -6.07
N LEU A 178 -3.97 -9.75 -6.70
CA LEU A 178 -3.42 -10.16 -7.97
C LEU A 178 -2.73 -11.53 -7.86
N LEU A 179 -1.95 -11.76 -6.81
CA LEU A 179 -1.33 -13.07 -6.59
C LEU A 179 -2.39 -14.18 -6.40
N ARG A 180 -3.44 -13.92 -5.63
CA ARG A 180 -4.55 -14.85 -5.40
C ARG A 180 -5.33 -15.18 -6.67
N SER A 181 -5.41 -14.26 -7.64
CA SER A 181 -6.07 -14.55 -8.92
C SER A 181 -5.32 -15.62 -9.71
N PHE A 182 -3.97 -15.62 -9.68
CA PHE A 182 -3.16 -16.68 -10.28
C PHE A 182 -3.33 -18.03 -9.58
N LEU A 183 -3.50 -18.02 -8.25
CA LEU A 183 -3.68 -19.25 -7.47
C LEU A 183 -5.06 -19.88 -7.73
N THR A 184 -6.12 -19.07 -7.68
CA THR A 184 -7.52 -19.54 -7.81
C THR A 184 -7.85 -20.04 -9.23
N GLN A 185 -7.21 -19.48 -10.26
CA GLN A 185 -7.42 -19.92 -11.64
C GLN A 185 -6.99 -21.37 -11.91
N ASN A 186 -6.16 -22.00 -11.07
CA ASN A 186 -5.75 -23.39 -11.29
C ASN A 186 -6.56 -24.39 -10.47
N ASP A 187 -7.21 -23.98 -9.39
CA ASP A 187 -8.02 -24.90 -8.57
C ASP A 187 -9.25 -25.41 -9.33
N THR A 188 -9.76 -24.65 -10.29
CA THR A 188 -10.94 -25.01 -11.11
C THR A 188 -10.68 -26.04 -12.21
N ASP A 189 -9.40 -26.34 -12.53
CA ASP A 189 -9.02 -27.31 -13.56
C ASP A 189 -8.71 -28.72 -12.99
N SER A 190 -8.95 -28.96 -11.69
CA SER A 190 -8.40 -30.13 -10.96
C SER A 190 -9.37 -31.29 -10.71
N ASP A 191 -10.68 -31.15 -10.95
CA ASP A 191 -11.68 -32.11 -10.43
C ASP A 191 -12.26 -33.09 -11.47
N ASN A 192 -11.72 -33.16 -12.69
CA ASN A 192 -12.12 -34.16 -13.69
C ASN A 192 -10.97 -35.13 -14.01
N GLU A 193 -10.53 -35.90 -13.02
CA GLU A 193 -9.81 -37.16 -13.25
C GLU A 193 -10.82 -38.31 -13.42
N ASN A 194 -11.67 -38.26 -14.44
CA ASN A 194 -12.40 -39.44 -14.88
C ASN A 194 -12.41 -39.57 -16.41
N ASP A 195 -11.98 -40.75 -16.83
CA ASP A 195 -11.96 -41.34 -18.16
C ASP A 195 -10.92 -40.83 -19.17
N GLY A 196 -10.10 -41.79 -19.62
CA GLY A 196 -8.96 -41.61 -20.49
C GLY A 196 -9.33 -41.13 -21.90
N ASP A 197 -8.31 -40.60 -22.55
CA ASP A 197 -8.26 -40.31 -23.99
C ASP A 197 -9.12 -39.14 -24.49
N SER A 198 -8.90 -37.93 -23.95
CA SER A 198 -9.01 -36.71 -24.76
C SER A 198 -8.30 -35.53 -24.10
N MET A 199 -7.06 -35.27 -24.51
CA MET A 199 -6.29 -34.08 -24.14
C MET A 199 -6.83 -32.85 -24.90
N VAL A 200 -8.01 -32.36 -24.52
CA VAL A 200 -8.50 -31.06 -24.97
C VAL A 200 -9.05 -30.31 -23.77
N VAL A 201 -8.19 -29.49 -23.17
CA VAL A 201 -8.60 -28.48 -22.21
C VAL A 201 -9.57 -27.54 -22.93
N GLN A 202 -10.87 -27.68 -22.66
CA GLN A 202 -11.87 -26.70 -23.08
C GLN A 202 -11.74 -25.46 -22.19
N CYS A 203 -10.79 -24.58 -22.52
CA CYS A 203 -10.82 -23.21 -22.05
C CYS A 203 -11.84 -22.41 -22.85
N ASP A 204 -12.54 -21.53 -22.16
CA ASP A 204 -13.52 -20.62 -22.71
C ASP A 204 -12.94 -19.83 -23.91
N ARG A 205 -13.80 -19.56 -24.90
CA ARG A 205 -13.45 -19.24 -26.30
C ARG A 205 -12.72 -17.88 -26.52
N GLY A 206 -12.24 -17.24 -25.45
CA GLY A 206 -11.48 -15.98 -25.47
C GLY A 206 -9.97 -16.09 -25.21
N ASP A 207 -9.47 -17.22 -24.69
CA ASP A 207 -8.08 -17.34 -24.21
C ASP A 207 -7.20 -18.19 -25.14
N ARG A 208 -7.04 -17.75 -26.40
CA ARG A 208 -6.06 -18.38 -27.32
C ARG A 208 -4.60 -18.12 -26.93
N ASP A 209 -4.32 -17.13 -26.08
CA ASP A 209 -2.95 -16.72 -25.73
C ASP A 209 -2.26 -17.68 -24.74
N ARG A 210 -3.03 -18.51 -24.02
CA ARG A 210 -2.50 -19.43 -23.01
C ARG A 210 -1.84 -20.68 -23.60
N PHE A 211 -2.21 -21.10 -24.82
CA PHE A 211 -1.66 -22.28 -25.49
C PHE A 211 -0.38 -22.02 -26.30
N ASP A 212 -0.03 -20.75 -26.55
CA ASP A 212 1.23 -20.38 -27.23
C ASP A 212 2.40 -20.22 -26.25
N ARG A 213 2.17 -20.37 -24.94
CA ARG A 213 3.21 -20.21 -23.92
C ARG A 213 3.95 -21.52 -23.66
N PRO A 214 5.29 -21.49 -23.47
CA PRO A 214 6.06 -22.65 -23.06
C PRO A 214 5.48 -23.31 -21.80
N TRP A 215 5.53 -24.65 -21.74
CA TRP A 215 4.94 -25.45 -20.66
C TRP A 215 5.29 -24.94 -19.25
N HIS A 216 6.55 -24.60 -19.00
CA HIS A 216 7.00 -24.11 -17.70
C HIS A 216 6.30 -22.82 -17.25
N ILE A 217 5.91 -21.96 -18.20
CA ILE A 217 5.14 -20.75 -17.96
C ILE A 217 3.67 -21.11 -17.71
N ALA A 218 3.08 -21.93 -18.59
CA ALA A 218 1.69 -22.33 -18.50
C ALA A 218 1.34 -23.05 -17.18
N THR A 219 2.29 -23.83 -16.63
CA THR A 219 2.09 -24.60 -15.39
C THR A 219 2.71 -23.99 -14.13
N ALA A 220 3.27 -22.78 -14.21
CA ALA A 220 4.01 -22.17 -13.09
C ALA A 220 3.19 -22.07 -11.78
N TRP A 221 1.87 -21.97 -11.90
CA TRP A 221 0.94 -21.83 -10.77
C TRP A 221 0.18 -23.12 -10.41
N ARG A 222 0.37 -24.22 -11.15
CA ARG A 222 -0.38 -25.49 -10.95
C ARG A 222 -0.14 -26.12 -9.58
N ARG A 223 1.03 -25.89 -8.97
CA ARG A 223 1.36 -26.36 -7.61
C ARG A 223 2.12 -25.28 -6.86
N PRO A 224 1.43 -24.32 -6.22
CA PRO A 224 2.05 -23.32 -5.38
C PRO A 224 2.85 -24.00 -4.26
N SER A 225 4.01 -23.46 -3.90
CA SER A 225 4.79 -24.02 -2.79
C SER A 225 4.10 -23.71 -1.45
N TYR A 226 4.25 -24.60 -0.47
CA TYR A 226 3.75 -24.34 0.89
C TYR A 226 4.33 -23.03 1.45
N ASN A 227 5.61 -22.76 1.17
CA ASN A 227 6.27 -21.53 1.59
C ASN A 227 5.61 -20.28 0.99
N LEU A 228 5.25 -20.31 -0.30
CA LEU A 228 4.54 -19.21 -0.93
C LEU A 228 3.18 -18.97 -0.25
N MET A 229 2.40 -20.04 -0.04
CA MET A 229 1.09 -19.93 0.61
C MET A 229 1.19 -19.34 2.03
N GLU A 230 2.12 -19.86 2.83
CA GLU A 230 2.38 -19.37 4.18
C GLU A 230 2.83 -17.90 4.19
N ARG A 231 3.72 -17.51 3.27
CA ARG A 231 4.19 -16.12 3.15
C ARG A 231 3.07 -15.18 2.75
N VAL A 232 2.22 -15.56 1.82
CA VAL A 232 1.05 -14.74 1.41
C VAL A 232 0.09 -14.55 2.58
N GLU A 233 -0.23 -15.61 3.31
CA GLU A 233 -1.07 -15.49 4.50
C GLU A 233 -0.45 -14.59 5.58
N GLN A 234 0.85 -14.70 5.81
CA GLN A 234 1.57 -13.85 6.77
C GLN A 234 1.51 -12.38 6.35
N VAL A 235 1.75 -12.10 5.07
CA VAL A 235 1.64 -10.74 4.50
C VAL A 235 0.22 -10.20 4.67
N GLU A 236 -0.81 -10.97 4.32
CA GLU A 236 -2.21 -10.56 4.47
C GLU A 236 -2.62 -10.32 5.93
N ARG A 237 -2.10 -11.12 6.88
CA ARG A 237 -2.29 -10.87 8.32
C ARG A 237 -1.65 -9.55 8.75
N GLY A 238 -0.44 -9.26 8.25
CA GLY A 238 0.24 -7.99 8.49
C GLY A 238 -0.53 -6.80 7.90
N LEU A 239 -1.04 -6.93 6.67
CA LEU A 239 -1.84 -5.91 6.00
C LEU A 239 -3.12 -5.57 6.77
N ARG A 240 -3.79 -6.57 7.36
CA ARG A 240 -4.99 -6.38 8.19
C ARG A 240 -4.75 -5.49 9.42
N LEU A 241 -3.51 -5.43 9.90
CA LEU A 241 -3.13 -4.57 11.01
C LEU A 241 -2.61 -3.21 10.53
N MET A 242 -1.75 -3.21 9.51
CA MET A 242 -1.02 -2.01 9.07
C MET A 242 -1.86 -1.05 8.24
N VAL A 243 -2.70 -1.55 7.33
CA VAL A 243 -3.51 -0.69 6.46
C VAL A 243 -4.50 0.16 7.28
N PRO A 244 -5.32 -0.40 8.21
CA PRO A 244 -6.22 0.40 9.02
C PRO A 244 -5.48 1.37 9.94
N ALA A 245 -4.33 0.98 10.48
CA ALA A 245 -3.52 1.83 11.34
C ALA A 245 -2.98 3.06 10.60
N LEU A 246 -2.46 2.89 9.37
CA LEU A 246 -2.01 3.99 8.53
C LEU A 246 -3.18 4.91 8.12
N ALA A 247 -4.33 4.32 7.78
CA ALA A 247 -5.53 5.07 7.45
C ALA A 247 -6.04 5.89 8.65
N ALA A 248 -6.01 5.32 9.87
CA ALA A 248 -6.37 6.04 11.09
C ALA A 248 -5.42 7.20 11.34
N ARG A 249 -4.10 6.97 11.24
CA ARG A 249 -3.09 8.02 11.44
C ARG A 249 -3.25 9.19 10.46
N ALA A 250 -3.53 8.91 9.19
CA ALA A 250 -3.85 9.94 8.20
C ALA A 250 -5.12 10.74 8.57
N ARG A 251 -6.19 10.05 8.99
CA ARG A 251 -7.44 10.71 9.40
C ARG A 251 -7.23 11.57 10.63
N ASP A 252 -6.50 11.08 11.64
CA ASP A 252 -6.23 11.83 12.87
C ASP A 252 -5.42 13.09 12.57
N ALA A 253 -4.44 13.01 11.67
CA ALA A 253 -3.68 14.18 11.21
C ALA A 253 -4.58 15.22 10.51
N GLN A 254 -5.49 14.78 9.65
CA GLN A 254 -6.47 15.64 8.97
C GLN A 254 -7.48 16.27 9.94
N VAL A 255 -8.01 15.49 10.88
CA VAL A 255 -8.94 15.97 11.91
C VAL A 255 -8.24 16.99 12.81
N GLY A 256 -7.03 16.71 13.28
CA GLY A 256 -6.24 17.62 14.10
C GLY A 256 -5.94 18.95 13.38
N PHE A 257 -5.70 18.92 12.07
CA PHE A 257 -5.61 20.14 11.26
C PHE A 257 -6.93 20.94 11.27
N LEU A 258 -8.05 20.29 10.97
CA LEU A 258 -9.36 20.94 10.92
C LEU A 258 -9.76 21.55 12.28
N GLU A 259 -9.49 20.84 13.38
CA GLU A 259 -9.75 21.35 14.73
C GLU A 259 -8.93 22.60 15.07
N ARG A 260 -7.65 22.62 14.67
CA ARG A 260 -6.79 23.80 14.85
C ARG A 260 -7.27 24.98 14.03
N VAL A 261 -7.60 24.76 12.75
CA VAL A 261 -8.13 25.82 11.87
C VAL A 261 -9.46 26.34 12.40
N ALA A 262 -10.39 25.47 12.80
CA ALA A 262 -11.69 25.86 13.34
C ALA A 262 -11.56 26.68 14.63
N ARG A 263 -10.64 26.30 15.54
CA ARG A 263 -10.35 27.06 16.76
C ARG A 263 -9.85 28.46 16.42
N ASN A 264 -8.90 28.57 15.49
CA ASN A 264 -8.33 29.86 15.09
C ASN A 264 -9.35 30.74 14.35
N TRP A 265 -10.30 30.14 13.62
CA TRP A 265 -11.39 30.87 12.98
C TRP A 265 -12.27 31.60 14.00
N ALA A 266 -12.58 30.95 15.14
CA ALA A 266 -13.43 31.52 16.18
C ALA A 266 -12.84 32.75 16.89
N PHE A 267 -11.51 32.91 16.88
CA PHE A 267 -10.80 34.02 17.54
C PHE A 267 -10.25 35.07 16.56
N GLY A 268 -10.62 34.97 15.28
CA GLY A 268 -10.05 35.78 14.20
C GLY A 268 -8.95 35.01 13.47
N THR A 269 -9.15 34.76 12.17
CA THR A 269 -8.25 33.94 11.36
C THR A 269 -6.85 34.52 11.27
N HIS A 270 -5.93 33.99 12.08
CA HIS A 270 -4.51 34.30 11.98
C HIS A 270 -3.86 33.43 10.91
N LYS A 271 -3.51 34.03 9.76
CA LYS A 271 -2.84 33.35 8.64
C LYS A 271 -1.64 32.50 9.10
N ALA A 272 -0.80 33.04 9.99
CA ALA A 272 0.36 32.33 10.53
C ALA A 272 -0.01 31.04 11.28
N ALA A 273 -1.13 31.04 12.03
CA ALA A 273 -1.58 29.87 12.77
C ALA A 273 -2.17 28.78 11.87
N VAL A 274 -2.75 29.17 10.73
CA VAL A 274 -3.18 28.21 9.68
C VAL A 274 -1.96 27.61 8.98
N GLU A 275 -0.94 28.42 8.68
CA GLU A 275 0.32 27.96 8.08
C GLU A 275 1.06 26.99 8.99
N GLU A 276 1.13 27.26 10.30
CA GLU A 276 1.71 26.35 11.30
C GLU A 276 0.94 25.03 11.39
N ALA A 277 -0.40 25.09 11.51
CA ALA A 277 -1.23 23.89 11.55
C ALA A 277 -1.10 23.04 10.26
N MET A 278 -0.98 23.71 9.10
CA MET A 278 -0.75 23.05 7.81
C MET A 278 0.63 22.41 7.74
N ALA A 279 1.68 23.07 8.26
CA ALA A 279 3.03 22.50 8.30
C ALA A 279 3.09 21.23 9.15
N GLU A 280 2.49 21.25 10.34
CA GLU A 280 2.40 20.05 11.21
C GLU A 280 1.61 18.91 10.56
N GLN A 281 0.48 19.22 9.93
CA GLN A 281 -0.28 18.22 9.18
C GLN A 281 0.55 17.63 8.05
N ASN A 282 1.25 18.49 7.30
CA ASN A 282 2.05 18.06 6.16
C ASN A 282 3.20 17.16 6.60
N GLU A 283 3.87 17.47 7.71
CA GLU A 283 4.92 16.63 8.30
C GLU A 283 4.39 15.23 8.67
N GLU A 284 3.25 15.13 9.35
CA GLU A 284 2.65 13.83 9.68
C GLU A 284 2.21 13.08 8.40
N MET A 285 1.62 13.78 7.43
CA MET A 285 1.21 13.17 6.16
C MET A 285 2.40 12.66 5.35
N VAL A 286 3.57 13.31 5.39
CA VAL A 286 4.83 12.77 4.83
C VAL A 286 5.18 11.45 5.53
N GLY A 287 5.14 11.41 6.86
CA GLY A 287 5.42 10.20 7.63
C GLY A 287 4.48 9.05 7.27
N VAL A 288 3.16 9.31 7.22
CA VAL A 288 2.15 8.31 6.84
C VAL A 288 2.36 7.81 5.42
N PHE A 289 2.65 8.73 4.48
CA PHE A 289 2.90 8.37 3.10
C PHE A 289 4.12 7.46 2.96
N VAL A 290 5.25 7.81 3.59
CA VAL A 290 6.49 7.01 3.54
C VAL A 290 6.29 5.63 4.17
N ASP A 291 5.55 5.53 5.28
CA ASP A 291 5.25 4.24 5.90
C ASP A 291 4.34 3.37 5.01
N ALA A 292 3.33 3.97 4.37
CA ALA A 292 2.50 3.27 3.38
C ALA A 292 3.34 2.79 2.19
N ASN A 293 4.31 3.60 1.75
CA ASN A 293 5.18 3.25 0.65
C ASN A 293 6.15 2.12 1.00
N ARG A 294 6.73 2.14 2.21
CA ARG A 294 7.51 1.04 2.77
C ARG A 294 6.70 -0.25 2.85
N LEU A 295 5.42 -0.16 3.21
CA LEU A 295 4.53 -1.33 3.22
C LEU A 295 4.35 -1.92 1.81
N ARG A 296 4.10 -1.09 0.79
CA ARG A 296 4.01 -1.56 -0.62
C ARG A 296 5.30 -2.25 -1.07
N LYS A 297 6.46 -1.64 -0.79
CA LYS A 297 7.78 -2.23 -1.09
C LYS A 297 7.98 -3.57 -0.40
N SER A 298 7.66 -3.63 0.90
CA SER A 298 7.82 -4.86 1.70
C SER A 298 6.95 -5.99 1.15
N VAL A 299 5.68 -5.73 0.82
CA VAL A 299 4.78 -6.73 0.23
C VAL A 299 5.32 -7.25 -1.10
N LEU A 300 5.78 -6.34 -1.97
CA LEU A 300 6.33 -6.73 -3.27
C LEU A 300 7.59 -7.60 -3.09
N VAL A 301 8.50 -7.22 -2.20
CA VAL A 301 9.73 -7.98 -1.92
C VAL A 301 9.41 -9.36 -1.32
N GLU A 302 8.47 -9.45 -0.39
CA GLU A 302 8.06 -10.73 0.21
C GLU A 302 7.43 -11.67 -0.83
N ILE A 303 6.58 -11.16 -1.71
CA ILE A 303 6.00 -11.95 -2.81
C ILE A 303 7.12 -12.43 -3.73
N MET A 304 7.98 -11.53 -4.21
CA MET A 304 9.06 -11.89 -5.13
C MET A 304 10.05 -12.89 -4.52
N GLY A 305 10.33 -12.77 -3.22
CA GLY A 305 11.21 -13.70 -2.49
C GLY A 305 10.62 -15.09 -2.26
N ALA A 306 9.29 -15.22 -2.30
CA ALA A 306 8.60 -16.50 -2.13
C ALA A 306 8.26 -17.20 -3.47
N THR A 307 8.31 -16.47 -4.58
CA THR A 307 8.04 -16.99 -5.93
C THR A 307 9.28 -17.59 -6.60
N SER A 308 9.08 -18.63 -7.42
CA SER A 308 10.08 -19.04 -8.42
C SER A 308 10.25 -18.01 -9.53
N VAL A 309 11.29 -18.11 -10.35
CA VAL A 309 11.54 -17.19 -11.48
C VAL A 309 10.34 -17.11 -12.44
N PHE A 310 9.73 -18.24 -12.77
CA PHE A 310 8.56 -18.28 -13.67
C PHE A 310 7.32 -17.63 -13.04
N GLN A 311 7.07 -17.90 -11.76
CA GLN A 311 5.96 -17.29 -11.02
C GLN A 311 6.17 -15.79 -10.85
N GLY A 312 7.38 -15.36 -10.48
CA GLY A 312 7.74 -13.96 -10.34
C GLY A 312 7.62 -13.20 -11.66
N ALA A 313 8.04 -13.81 -12.77
CA ALA A 313 7.86 -13.24 -14.10
C ALA A 313 6.38 -13.05 -14.45
N LEU A 314 5.53 -14.07 -14.26
CA LEU A 314 4.09 -13.96 -14.50
C LEU A 314 3.40 -12.94 -13.58
N PHE A 315 3.79 -12.92 -12.31
CA PHE A 315 3.26 -11.96 -11.34
C PHE A 315 3.60 -10.52 -11.74
N LEU A 316 4.86 -10.25 -12.07
CA LEU A 316 5.28 -8.91 -12.52
C LEU A 316 4.72 -8.54 -13.89
N GLU A 317 4.55 -9.51 -14.79
CA GLU A 317 3.82 -9.31 -16.05
C GLU A 317 2.39 -8.87 -15.76
N GLY A 318 1.65 -9.60 -14.92
CA GLY A 318 0.28 -9.26 -14.53
C GLY A 318 0.19 -7.90 -13.85
N LEU A 319 1.13 -7.57 -12.96
CA LEU A 319 1.19 -6.28 -12.29
C LEU A 319 1.43 -5.15 -13.29
N ALA A 320 2.42 -5.30 -14.18
CA ALA A 320 2.72 -4.32 -15.22
C ALA A 320 1.54 -4.14 -16.18
N GLN A 321 0.90 -5.23 -16.60
CA GLN A 321 -0.30 -5.21 -17.45
C GLN A 321 -1.46 -4.48 -16.78
N PHE A 322 -1.72 -4.76 -15.50
CA PHE A 322 -2.75 -4.08 -14.73
C PHE A 322 -2.53 -2.55 -14.73
N LEU A 323 -1.28 -2.12 -14.53
CA LEU A 323 -0.91 -0.71 -14.55
C LEU A 323 -1.03 -0.07 -15.93
N VAL A 324 -0.54 -0.77 -16.96
CA VAL A 324 -0.63 -0.29 -18.34
C VAL A 324 -2.09 -0.20 -18.79
N GLY A 325 -2.93 -1.13 -18.34
CA GLY A 325 -4.36 -1.19 -18.64
C GLY A 325 -5.14 0.02 -18.16
N PHE A 326 -4.73 0.68 -17.06
CA PHE A 326 -5.35 1.93 -16.64
C PHE A 326 -5.21 3.08 -17.66
N ARG A 327 -4.28 2.96 -18.61
CA ARG A 327 -4.06 3.93 -19.67
C ARG A 327 -4.52 3.45 -21.04
N ASP A 328 -5.35 2.41 -21.06
CA ASP A 328 -6.01 1.99 -22.28
C ASP A 328 -6.98 3.09 -22.77
N PRO A 329 -6.82 3.59 -24.01
CA PRO A 329 -7.60 4.71 -24.50
C PRO A 329 -9.09 4.37 -24.66
N GLU A 330 -9.42 3.11 -24.96
CA GLU A 330 -10.80 2.67 -25.11
C GLU A 330 -11.49 2.60 -23.75
N LEU A 331 -10.84 1.99 -22.76
CA LEU A 331 -11.31 1.94 -21.38
C LEU A 331 -11.50 3.34 -20.78
N LEU A 332 -10.55 4.25 -21.03
CA LEU A 332 -10.65 5.65 -20.61
C LEU A 332 -11.81 6.38 -21.30
N ALA A 333 -11.99 6.16 -22.61
CA ALA A 333 -13.11 6.75 -23.33
C ALA A 333 -14.46 6.24 -22.78
N GLN A 334 -14.59 4.94 -22.52
CA GLN A 334 -15.79 4.36 -21.91
C GLN A 334 -16.05 4.92 -20.51
N PHE A 335 -15.02 5.04 -19.68
CA PHE A 335 -15.13 5.62 -18.34
C PHE A 335 -15.60 7.09 -18.38
N GLU A 336 -15.08 7.90 -19.31
CA GLU A 336 -15.49 9.29 -19.49
C GLU A 336 -16.93 9.42 -20.02
N LEU A 337 -17.43 8.43 -20.76
CA LEU A 337 -18.82 8.34 -21.21
C LEU A 337 -19.78 7.91 -20.08
N CYS A 338 -19.29 7.17 -19.07
CA CYS A 338 -20.05 6.77 -17.88
C CYS A 338 -20.35 7.91 -16.90
N LYS A 339 -20.20 9.18 -17.29
CA LYS A 339 -20.65 10.37 -16.56
C LYS A 339 -22.17 10.40 -16.44
N THR A 340 -22.72 9.47 -15.68
CA THR A 340 -24.07 9.52 -15.16
C THR A 340 -24.10 10.74 -14.24
N PRO A 341 -24.90 11.78 -14.49
CA PRO A 341 -25.05 12.85 -13.54
C PRO A 341 -25.57 12.23 -12.23
N LEU A 342 -24.91 12.53 -11.11
CA LEU A 342 -25.45 12.26 -9.77
C LEU A 342 -26.83 12.94 -9.70
N SER A 343 -27.88 12.21 -10.04
CA SER A 343 -29.23 12.74 -10.15
C SER A 343 -29.74 13.00 -8.74
N LYS A 344 -29.77 14.28 -8.35
CA LYS A 344 -30.59 14.97 -7.32
C LYS A 344 -30.99 14.23 -6.03
N GLN A 345 -30.31 13.16 -5.61
CA GLN A 345 -30.63 12.42 -4.38
C GLN A 345 -29.45 12.35 -3.39
N SER A 346 -28.39 13.12 -3.64
CA SER A 346 -27.24 13.26 -2.74
C SER A 346 -27.07 14.68 -2.18
N ARG A 347 -28.16 15.47 -2.08
CA ARG A 347 -28.16 16.73 -1.33
C ARG A 347 -28.34 16.54 0.19
N VAL A 348 -27.87 15.45 0.79
CA VAL A 348 -27.63 15.34 2.24
C VAL A 348 -26.57 14.27 2.53
N LEU A 349 -25.37 14.35 1.96
CA LEU A 349 -24.21 13.64 2.52
C LEU A 349 -22.97 14.51 2.39
N ASN A 350 -22.45 14.90 3.55
CA ASN A 350 -21.16 15.57 3.72
C ASN A 350 -20.04 14.78 3.03
N PRO A 351 -18.98 15.45 2.53
CA PRO A 351 -17.84 14.81 1.90
C PRO A 351 -16.85 14.28 2.95
N ILE A 352 -17.32 13.48 3.91
CA ILE A 352 -16.48 12.68 4.82
C ILE A 352 -17.30 11.43 5.16
N HIS A 353 -17.21 10.40 4.33
CA HIS A 353 -17.57 8.99 4.58
C HIS A 353 -18.00 8.33 3.27
N VAL A 354 -17.02 7.85 2.48
CA VAL A 354 -17.22 6.76 1.53
C VAL A 354 -15.94 5.91 1.57
N TYR A 355 -15.88 5.03 2.57
CA TYR A 355 -15.86 3.56 2.47
C TYR A 355 -14.46 2.96 2.29
N TRP A 356 -13.87 2.59 3.43
CA TRP A 356 -12.97 1.46 3.60
C TRP A 356 -13.66 0.55 4.62
N ASP A 357 -14.40 -0.45 4.13
CA ASP A 357 -14.81 -1.65 4.88
C ASP A 357 -14.35 -2.87 4.06
#